data_AF-A0A954FTP1-F1
#
_entry.id   AF-A0A954FTP1-F1
#
_cell.length_a   1.000
_cell.length_b   1.000
_cell.length_c   1.000
_cell.angle_alpha   90.00
_cell.angle_beta   90.00
_cell.angle_gamma   90.00
#
_symmetry.space_group_name_H-M   'P 1'
#
loop_
_entity.id
_entity.type
_entity.pdbx_description
1 polymer ?
#
loop_
_entity_poly.entity_id
_entity_poly.type
_entity_poly.pdbx_seq_one_letter_code
_entity_poly.pdbx_strand_id
1 'polypeptide(L)'
;MYLRHTVSVFVSTLSLILCVSCSSGSSDTQNAPEEVTVDLGGGGVDLSSAGGIEMDGAPANAEKARPARRFQPITLGGGAAPATTGADAPDEQKFDNVLEALKPLQIMLGEWGGTTFKKIGGFSSVETLDWIWDLQTDPAQPALVMNADKSRYYENARLTYLTDKQKYQLTLTEKDGKKRLYEGTFSVPLKKVPGDDNPNVMHSTYKLSLAMVEPADEKKHAQIILNQQNNDRYMFEIYDLRGDSYARIDTINTRRKGTSFAKSDSDYGEKTCVISGGLGTSQVTYQGKSYWVCCSGCRKAFDANPEKWIAKYEANKKKTANQ
;
A
#
# COMPACT_ATOMS: atom_id res chain seq x y z
N MET A 1 -1.81 24.29 -66.09
CA MET A 1 -1.49 23.02 -65.38
C MET A 1 -0.62 23.37 -64.19
N TYR A 2 -0.94 22.80 -63.03
CA TYR A 2 -0.91 23.45 -61.72
C TYR A 2 0.47 23.83 -61.12
N LEU A 3 0.37 24.84 -60.28
CA LEU A 3 1.35 25.77 -59.70
C LEU A 3 2.20 25.13 -58.58
N ARG A 4 3.51 25.36 -58.60
CA ARG A 4 4.45 25.04 -57.51
C ARG A 4 4.32 26.07 -56.38
N HIS A 5 4.02 25.63 -55.17
CA HIS A 5 4.06 26.48 -53.97
C HIS A 5 5.45 26.43 -53.31
N THR A 6 6.19 27.52 -53.47
CA THR A 6 7.29 27.95 -52.60
C THR A 6 6.69 28.76 -51.44
N VAL A 7 6.85 28.30 -50.20
CA VAL A 7 6.50 29.08 -49.01
C VAL A 7 7.78 29.67 -48.43
N SER A 8 7.80 31.00 -48.38
CA SER A 8 8.87 31.84 -47.88
C SER A 8 8.84 31.90 -46.35
N VAL A 9 10.01 31.78 -45.72
CA VAL A 9 10.22 31.93 -44.27
C VAL A 9 10.35 33.42 -43.96
N PHE A 10 9.44 33.97 -43.16
CA PHE A 10 9.58 35.30 -42.55
C PHE A 10 9.89 35.13 -41.06
N VAL A 11 11.12 35.46 -40.68
CA VAL A 11 11.53 35.69 -39.30
C VAL A 11 11.25 37.16 -39.00
N SER A 12 10.37 37.43 -38.04
CA SER A 12 10.18 38.78 -37.50
C SER A 12 10.29 38.71 -35.98
N THR A 13 11.44 39.15 -35.49
CA THR A 13 11.73 39.42 -34.09
C THR A 13 10.93 40.63 -33.63
N LEU A 14 10.07 40.46 -32.62
CA LEU A 14 9.47 41.59 -31.90
C LEU A 14 9.65 41.37 -30.39
N SER A 15 10.64 42.09 -29.85
CA SER A 15 10.84 42.27 -28.43
C SER A 15 9.65 43.02 -27.83
N LEU A 16 9.02 42.47 -26.79
CA LEU A 16 8.05 43.20 -25.98
C LEU A 16 8.42 43.13 -24.49
N ILE A 17 8.31 44.30 -23.91
CA ILE A 17 8.86 44.80 -22.65
C ILE A 17 8.16 44.17 -21.43
N LEU A 18 8.94 43.72 -20.45
CA LEU A 18 8.51 43.32 -19.12
C LEU A 18 8.10 44.56 -18.31
N CYS A 19 6.79 44.72 -18.07
CA CYS A 19 6.27 45.63 -17.05
C CYS A 19 6.03 44.84 -15.76
N VAL A 20 6.68 45.26 -14.69
CA VAL A 20 6.41 44.88 -13.30
C VAL A 20 5.11 45.54 -12.85
N SER A 21 4.19 44.77 -12.26
CA SER A 21 3.16 45.30 -11.37
C SER A 21 2.70 44.21 -10.40
N CYS A 22 2.90 44.49 -9.12
CA CYS A 22 2.37 43.74 -7.98
C CYS A 22 0.87 44.03 -7.83
N SER A 23 0.04 43.02 -7.52
CA SER A 23 -1.10 43.19 -6.61
C SER A 23 -1.68 41.86 -6.12
N SER A 24 -1.60 41.69 -4.80
CA SER A 24 -2.51 41.04 -3.84
C SER A 24 -3.32 39.76 -4.16
N GLY A 25 -3.03 38.72 -3.39
CA GLY A 25 -3.99 38.15 -2.42
C GLY A 25 -4.95 37.07 -2.90
N SER A 26 -4.58 35.80 -2.71
CA SER A 26 -5.50 34.68 -2.42
C SER A 26 -4.67 33.52 -1.87
N SER A 27 -4.93 33.13 -0.63
CA SER A 27 -4.31 31.97 0.02
C SER A 27 -4.95 30.68 -0.49
N ASP A 28 -4.42 30.11 -1.57
CA ASP A 28 -4.67 28.71 -1.92
C ASP A 28 -3.76 27.83 -1.08
N THR A 29 -4.35 27.12 -0.12
CA THR A 29 -3.72 25.98 0.53
C THR A 29 -3.66 24.86 -0.51
N GLN A 30 -2.53 24.79 -1.20
CA GLN A 30 -2.22 23.68 -2.09
C GLN A 30 -2.05 22.41 -1.25
N ASN A 31 -2.95 21.44 -1.47
CA ASN A 31 -2.79 20.06 -1.03
C ASN A 31 -1.52 19.50 -1.68
N ALA A 32 -0.39 19.62 -0.99
CA ALA A 32 0.83 18.94 -1.34
C ALA A 32 0.62 17.43 -1.17
N PRO A 33 1.20 16.58 -2.04
CA PRO A 33 1.11 15.14 -1.91
C PRO A 33 1.74 14.71 -0.56
N GLU A 34 0.91 14.22 0.34
CA GLU A 34 1.35 13.71 1.63
C GLU A 34 1.86 12.27 1.46
N GLU A 35 3.12 12.05 1.84
CA GLU A 35 3.73 10.73 1.88
C GLU A 35 3.35 10.06 3.19
N VAL A 36 2.50 9.02 3.12
CA VAL A 36 2.14 8.25 4.31
C VAL A 36 3.28 7.28 4.60
N THR A 37 4.17 7.68 5.50
CA THR A 37 5.24 6.82 5.99
C THR A 37 4.70 5.87 7.05
N VAL A 38 4.94 4.57 6.87
CA VAL A 38 4.72 3.56 7.90
C VAL A 38 6.08 3.31 8.54
N ASP A 39 6.35 3.95 9.68
CA ASP A 39 7.58 3.71 10.44
C ASP A 39 7.52 2.33 11.10
N LEU A 40 8.18 1.37 10.46
CA LEU A 40 8.35 0.01 10.97
C LEU A 40 9.75 -0.21 11.58
N GLY A 41 10.47 0.85 11.95
CA GLY A 41 11.71 0.77 12.71
C GLY A 41 12.77 -0.11 12.05
N GLY A 42 13.43 0.39 11.00
CA GLY A 42 14.56 -0.28 10.36
C GLY A 42 15.60 0.74 9.92
N GLY A 43 16.61 0.99 10.76
CA GLY A 43 17.73 1.87 10.44
C GLY A 43 18.55 1.34 9.26
N GLY A 44 18.56 2.08 8.15
CA GLY A 44 19.38 1.80 6.99
C GLY A 44 20.87 2.01 7.31
N VAL A 45 21.68 1.01 6.96
CA VAL A 45 23.14 1.13 6.90
C VAL A 45 23.51 1.69 5.52
N ASP A 46 24.10 2.89 5.50
CA ASP A 46 24.69 3.47 4.29
C ASP A 46 26.09 2.86 4.09
N LEU A 47 26.27 2.20 2.95
CA LEU A 47 27.54 1.73 2.41
C LEU A 47 27.89 2.62 1.22
N SER A 48 28.70 3.65 1.47
CA SER A 48 29.54 4.24 0.42
C SER A 48 30.87 4.71 0.99
N SER A 49 31.95 4.01 0.61
CA SER A 49 33.32 4.41 0.86
C SER A 49 34.10 4.39 -0.45
N ALA A 50 34.44 5.59 -0.92
CA ALA A 50 35.49 5.93 -1.89
C ALA A 50 35.64 7.45 -1.74
N GLY A 51 36.65 8.03 -1.08
CA GLY A 51 38.08 7.91 -1.36
C GLY A 51 38.64 9.30 -1.74
N GLY A 52 39.18 10.03 -0.75
CA GLY A 52 40.19 11.13 -0.86
C GLY A 52 39.76 12.47 -1.49
N ILE A 53 40.27 13.65 -1.12
CA ILE A 53 41.56 14.07 -0.50
C ILE A 53 41.36 15.38 0.29
N GLU A 54 42.20 15.56 1.32
CA GLU A 54 42.29 16.66 2.30
C GLU A 54 42.86 17.99 1.78
N MET A 55 42.58 19.08 2.54
CA MET A 55 43.49 20.17 2.98
C MET A 55 42.67 21.47 3.20
N ASP A 56 42.86 22.33 4.19
CA ASP A 56 43.48 22.36 5.52
C ASP A 56 43.19 23.80 6.03
N GLY A 57 42.90 24.05 7.31
CA GLY A 57 42.81 25.44 7.84
C GLY A 57 41.98 25.69 9.10
N ALA A 58 42.65 25.60 10.25
CA ALA A 58 42.24 25.74 11.67
C ALA A 58 41.65 27.13 12.12
N PRO A 59 41.39 27.41 13.43
CA PRO A 59 40.98 26.57 14.58
C PRO A 59 39.75 27.09 15.39
N ALA A 60 39.16 26.16 16.16
CA ALA A 60 38.53 26.26 17.49
C ALA A 60 37.64 27.46 17.90
N ASN A 61 36.34 27.17 18.11
CA ASN A 61 35.70 27.47 19.39
C ASN A 61 34.67 26.38 19.74
N ALA A 62 34.71 25.91 20.98
CA ALA A 62 33.99 24.74 21.47
C ALA A 62 32.60 25.12 21.97
N GLU A 63 31.55 24.54 21.37
CA GLU A 63 30.21 24.51 21.95
C GLU A 63 29.85 23.06 22.27
N LYS A 64 29.76 22.76 23.57
CA LYS A 64 29.49 21.42 24.11
C LYS A 64 28.13 20.91 23.66
N ALA A 65 28.10 19.97 22.72
CA ALA A 65 26.91 19.17 22.47
C ALA A 65 26.56 18.32 23.71
N ARG A 66 25.34 18.51 24.22
CA ARG A 66 24.76 17.69 25.30
C ARG A 66 24.71 16.22 24.86
N PRO A 67 25.06 15.25 25.72
CA PRO A 67 24.99 13.84 25.33
C PRO A 67 23.54 13.43 25.10
N ALA A 68 23.29 12.79 23.95
CA ALA A 68 22.03 12.15 23.63
C ALA A 68 21.69 11.14 24.73
N ARG A 69 20.53 11.32 25.37
CA ARG A 69 20.03 10.40 26.41
C ARG A 69 19.72 9.06 25.77
N ARG A 70 20.58 8.06 26.00
CA ARG A 70 20.22 6.65 25.82
C ARG A 70 19.16 6.31 26.87
N PHE A 71 17.95 6.00 26.42
CA PHE A 71 16.97 5.34 27.27
C PHE A 71 17.49 3.95 27.61
N GLN A 72 17.99 3.78 28.84
CA GLN A 72 18.19 2.47 29.45
C GLN A 72 16.85 2.04 30.07
N PRO A 73 16.44 0.77 29.95
CA PRO A 73 15.26 0.29 30.64
C PRO A 73 15.51 0.31 32.15
N ILE A 74 14.59 0.94 32.89
CA ILE A 74 14.57 0.91 34.35
C ILE A 74 14.25 -0.54 34.75
N THR A 75 15.24 -1.24 35.30
CA THR A 75 15.04 -2.52 35.97
C THR A 75 14.73 -2.25 37.44
N LEU A 76 13.50 -2.56 37.85
CA LEU A 76 13.12 -2.62 39.26
C LEU A 76 13.31 -4.06 39.75
N GLY A 77 14.26 -4.26 40.67
CA GLY A 77 14.34 -5.46 41.52
C GLY A 77 15.15 -6.62 40.95
N GLY A 78 16.28 -6.90 41.61
CA GLY A 78 17.31 -7.85 41.18
C GLY A 78 17.02 -9.34 41.43
N GLY A 79 17.64 -10.16 40.59
CA GLY A 79 17.73 -11.61 40.65
C GLY A 79 18.34 -12.11 39.34
N ALA A 80 19.42 -12.88 39.40
CA ALA A 80 20.34 -13.22 38.32
C ALA A 80 19.69 -13.57 36.96
N ALA A 81 20.29 -13.03 35.88
CA ALA A 81 19.90 -13.29 34.51
C ALA A 81 20.34 -14.69 34.04
N PRO A 82 19.45 -15.51 33.46
CA PRO A 82 19.84 -16.35 32.34
C PRO A 82 19.77 -15.50 31.06
N ALA A 83 20.74 -15.70 30.17
CA ALA A 83 20.69 -15.13 28.83
C ALA A 83 19.47 -15.68 28.08
N THR A 84 18.44 -14.87 27.90
CA THR A 84 17.30 -15.20 27.04
C THR A 84 17.65 -14.87 25.60
N THR A 85 17.90 -15.92 24.82
CA THR A 85 17.70 -15.94 23.37
C THR A 85 16.36 -15.30 23.00
N GLY A 86 16.34 -14.54 21.90
CA GLY A 86 15.24 -13.67 21.48
C GLY A 86 13.85 -14.27 21.69
N ALA A 87 13.06 -13.61 22.53
CA ALA A 87 11.67 -13.98 22.74
C ALA A 87 10.85 -13.58 21.50
N ASP A 88 10.22 -14.57 20.87
CA ASP A 88 9.17 -14.37 19.88
C ASP A 88 8.09 -13.44 20.44
N ALA A 89 7.75 -12.38 19.70
CA ALA A 89 6.66 -11.49 20.09
C ALA A 89 5.35 -12.28 20.28
N PRO A 90 4.49 -11.93 21.26
CA PRO A 90 3.19 -12.59 21.44
C PRO A 90 2.34 -12.54 20.16
N ASP A 91 1.53 -13.57 19.92
CA ASP A 91 0.70 -13.67 18.70
C ASP A 91 -0.18 -12.44 18.46
N GLU A 92 -0.68 -11.81 19.52
CA GLU A 92 -1.46 -10.58 19.42
C GLU A 92 -0.63 -9.39 18.90
N GLN A 93 0.64 -9.29 19.29
CA GLN A 93 1.54 -8.26 18.78
C GLN A 93 1.93 -8.55 17.33
N LYS A 94 2.15 -9.82 16.97
CA LYS A 94 2.38 -10.25 15.58
C LYS A 94 1.17 -9.89 14.71
N PHE A 95 -0.04 -10.20 15.16
CA PHE A 95 -1.29 -9.84 14.50
C PHE A 95 -1.38 -8.34 14.23
N ASP A 96 -1.18 -7.52 15.27
CA ASP A 96 -1.32 -6.06 15.15
C ASP A 96 -0.28 -5.49 14.17
N ASN A 97 0.98 -5.96 14.23
CA ASN A 97 2.04 -5.53 13.31
C ASN A 97 1.72 -5.88 11.85
N VAL A 98 1.22 -7.08 11.58
CA VAL A 98 0.83 -7.51 10.22
C VAL A 98 -0.40 -6.73 9.75
N LEU A 99 -1.39 -6.53 10.62
CA LEU A 99 -2.59 -5.75 10.29
C LEU A 99 -2.23 -4.30 9.92
N GLU A 100 -1.38 -3.64 10.71
CA GLU A 100 -0.89 -2.28 10.42
C GLU A 100 -0.17 -2.22 9.07
N ALA A 101 0.72 -3.17 8.79
CA ALA A 101 1.44 -3.24 7.51
C ALA A 101 0.49 -3.43 6.31
N LEU A 102 -0.64 -4.11 6.49
CA LEU A 102 -1.63 -4.34 5.43
C LEU A 102 -2.66 -3.20 5.27
N LYS A 103 -2.78 -2.27 6.21
CA LYS A 103 -3.73 -1.13 6.12
C LYS A 103 -3.60 -0.32 4.83
N PRO A 104 -2.42 0.03 4.30
CA PRO A 104 -2.28 0.72 3.01
C PRO A 104 -2.98 0.00 1.85
N LEU A 105 -3.05 -1.33 1.91
CA LEU A 105 -3.63 -2.19 0.88
C LEU A 105 -5.13 -2.43 1.08
N GLN A 106 -5.73 -1.92 2.18
CA GLN A 106 -7.16 -2.08 2.46
C GLN A 106 -8.05 -1.46 1.37
N ILE A 107 -7.52 -0.53 0.57
CA ILE A 107 -8.21 0.00 -0.60
C ILE A 107 -8.55 -1.10 -1.61
N MET A 108 -7.86 -2.26 -1.61
CA MET A 108 -8.23 -3.37 -2.49
C MET A 108 -9.49 -4.13 -2.05
N LEU A 109 -9.95 -3.98 -0.81
CA LEU A 109 -11.10 -4.72 -0.29
C LEU A 109 -12.37 -4.48 -1.11
N GLY A 110 -13.15 -5.54 -1.27
CA GLY A 110 -14.42 -5.56 -1.99
C GLY A 110 -14.32 -6.17 -3.38
N GLU A 111 -15.42 -6.03 -4.12
CA GLU A 111 -15.61 -6.67 -5.42
C GLU A 111 -15.05 -5.83 -6.58
N TRP A 112 -14.46 -6.53 -7.54
CA TRP A 112 -13.86 -5.98 -8.75
C TRP A 112 -14.29 -6.79 -9.97
N GLY A 113 -14.61 -6.08 -11.04
CA GLY A 113 -14.76 -6.63 -12.38
C GLY A 113 -13.58 -6.21 -13.23
N GLY A 114 -13.06 -7.09 -14.08
CA GLY A 114 -11.95 -6.73 -14.95
C GLY A 114 -11.94 -7.46 -16.27
N THR A 115 -11.01 -7.04 -17.13
CA THR A 115 -10.73 -7.72 -18.39
C THR A 115 -9.24 -7.88 -18.60
N THR A 116 -8.83 -8.99 -19.19
CA THR A 116 -7.43 -9.20 -19.58
C THR A 116 -7.07 -8.36 -20.80
N PHE A 117 -5.86 -7.82 -20.82
CA PHE A 117 -5.30 -7.18 -22.01
C PHE A 117 -5.02 -8.21 -23.10
N LYS A 118 -4.43 -9.34 -22.74
CA LYS A 118 -4.15 -10.46 -23.64
C LYS A 118 -5.46 -11.06 -24.14
N LYS A 119 -5.56 -11.17 -25.46
CA LYS A 119 -6.68 -11.81 -26.15
C LYS A 119 -6.32 -13.24 -26.52
N ILE A 120 -7.26 -14.16 -26.33
CA ILE A 120 -7.16 -15.56 -26.78
C ILE A 120 -8.35 -15.82 -27.69
N GLY A 121 -8.12 -16.33 -28.90
CA GLY A 121 -9.17 -16.46 -29.91
C GLY A 121 -9.85 -15.14 -30.28
N GLY A 122 -9.16 -14.01 -30.11
CA GLY A 122 -9.71 -12.66 -30.35
C GLY A 122 -10.43 -12.02 -29.15
N PHE A 123 -10.63 -12.75 -28.05
CA PHE A 123 -11.42 -12.26 -26.90
C PHE A 123 -10.57 -12.04 -25.65
N SER A 124 -10.86 -10.95 -24.94
CA SER A 124 -10.39 -10.74 -23.56
C SER A 124 -11.18 -11.63 -22.61
N SER A 125 -10.52 -12.14 -21.56
CA SER A 125 -11.22 -12.82 -20.46
C SER A 125 -11.92 -11.80 -19.60
N VAL A 126 -13.09 -12.17 -19.07
CA VAL A 126 -13.79 -11.40 -18.03
C VAL A 126 -13.37 -11.95 -16.67
N GLU A 127 -12.89 -11.06 -15.82
CA GLU A 127 -12.31 -11.38 -14.52
C GLU A 127 -13.25 -10.86 -13.43
N THR A 128 -13.43 -11.63 -12.36
CA THR A 128 -14.17 -11.20 -11.17
C THR A 128 -13.34 -11.54 -9.95
N LEU A 129 -12.97 -10.51 -9.19
CA LEU A 129 -12.07 -10.63 -8.04
C LEU A 129 -12.78 -10.04 -6.83
N ASP A 130 -12.76 -10.73 -5.69
CA ASP A 130 -13.31 -10.22 -4.43
C ASP A 130 -12.27 -10.33 -3.33
N TRP A 131 -11.87 -9.19 -2.76
CA TRP A 131 -10.87 -9.13 -1.70
C TRP A 131 -11.54 -8.93 -0.35
N ILE A 132 -11.24 -9.81 0.60
CA ILE A 132 -11.72 -9.73 1.98
C ILE A 132 -10.56 -9.85 2.95
N TRP A 133 -10.79 -9.41 4.19
CA TRP A 133 -9.91 -9.77 5.29
C TRP A 133 -10.07 -11.24 5.68
N ASP A 134 -8.96 -11.92 5.92
CA ASP A 134 -8.88 -13.13 6.71
C ASP A 134 -8.10 -12.83 7.99
N LEU A 135 -8.82 -12.82 9.12
CA LEU A 135 -8.30 -12.51 10.44
C LEU A 135 -8.37 -13.71 11.39
N GLN A 136 -8.76 -14.88 10.87
CA GLN A 136 -9.14 -16.02 11.70
C GLN A 136 -8.37 -17.29 11.36
N THR A 137 -8.07 -17.54 10.07
CA THR A 137 -7.42 -18.80 9.66
C THR A 137 -6.05 -18.97 10.31
N ASP A 138 -5.29 -17.87 10.40
CA ASP A 138 -4.02 -17.81 11.13
C ASP A 138 -3.97 -16.49 11.92
N PRO A 139 -4.23 -16.53 13.23
CA PRO A 139 -4.20 -15.34 14.08
C PRO A 139 -2.84 -14.64 14.14
N ALA A 140 -1.73 -15.30 13.82
CA ALA A 140 -0.42 -14.65 13.80
C ALA A 140 -0.11 -14.00 12.43
N GLN A 141 -0.89 -14.32 11.39
CA GLN A 141 -0.69 -13.90 10.01
C GLN A 141 -2.01 -13.46 9.37
N PRO A 142 -2.64 -12.36 9.81
CA PRO A 142 -3.80 -11.82 9.10
C PRO A 142 -3.44 -11.52 7.64
N ALA A 143 -4.42 -11.64 6.76
CA ALA A 143 -4.20 -11.53 5.32
C ALA A 143 -5.37 -10.85 4.61
N LEU A 144 -5.07 -10.26 3.46
CA LEU A 144 -6.06 -9.97 2.43
C LEU A 144 -6.18 -11.23 1.55
N VAL A 145 -7.37 -11.77 1.43
CA VAL A 145 -7.66 -12.96 0.61
C VAL A 145 -8.51 -12.56 -0.58
N MET A 146 -8.11 -12.98 -1.77
CA MET A 146 -8.84 -12.78 -3.01
C MET A 146 -9.53 -14.07 -3.42
N ASN A 147 -10.83 -14.01 -3.70
CA ASN A 147 -11.51 -15.02 -4.50
C ASN A 147 -11.54 -14.59 -5.98
N ALA A 148 -11.27 -15.51 -6.90
CA ALA A 148 -11.13 -15.25 -8.32
C ALA A 148 -11.71 -16.38 -9.20
N ASP A 149 -12.85 -16.96 -8.82
CA ASP A 149 -13.50 -18.13 -9.47
C ASP A 149 -13.56 -18.08 -11.01
N LYS A 150 -13.79 -16.90 -11.60
CA LYS A 150 -13.90 -16.72 -13.06
C LYS A 150 -12.60 -16.33 -13.75
N SER A 151 -11.53 -16.13 -13.00
CA SER A 151 -10.28 -15.61 -13.54
C SER A 151 -9.69 -16.57 -14.56
N ARG A 152 -8.97 -16.04 -15.54
CA ARG A 152 -8.16 -16.86 -16.45
C ARG A 152 -7.00 -17.55 -15.74
N TYR A 153 -6.43 -16.93 -14.71
CA TYR A 153 -5.12 -17.30 -14.17
C TYR A 153 -5.19 -18.03 -12.83
N TYR A 154 -5.88 -17.46 -11.87
CA TYR A 154 -5.80 -17.89 -10.47
C TYR A 154 -7.19 -18.11 -9.89
N GLU A 155 -7.34 -19.11 -9.04
CA GLU A 155 -8.58 -19.38 -8.32
C GLU A 155 -8.69 -18.48 -7.08
N ASN A 156 -7.58 -18.31 -6.36
CA ASN A 156 -7.53 -17.46 -5.17
C ASN A 156 -6.14 -16.85 -4.93
N ALA A 157 -6.08 -15.86 -4.06
CA ALA A 157 -4.84 -15.27 -3.56
C ALA A 157 -4.87 -15.06 -2.05
N ARG A 158 -3.71 -15.08 -1.40
CA ARG A 158 -3.51 -14.68 -0.01
C ARG A 158 -2.32 -13.74 0.09
N LEU A 159 -2.56 -12.50 0.52
CA LEU A 159 -1.56 -11.45 0.68
C LEU A 159 -1.38 -11.12 2.17
N THR A 160 -0.19 -11.30 2.70
CA THR A 160 0.17 -11.00 4.10
C THR A 160 1.50 -10.26 4.18
N TYR A 161 1.99 -9.99 5.40
CA TYR A 161 3.26 -9.32 5.65
C TYR A 161 4.15 -10.15 6.56
N LEU A 162 5.39 -10.37 6.12
CA LEU A 162 6.44 -11.05 6.85
C LEU A 162 7.24 -10.02 7.64
N THR A 163 6.96 -9.91 8.94
CA THR A 163 7.59 -8.88 9.81
C THR A 163 9.09 -9.07 9.97
N ASP A 164 9.56 -10.31 9.96
CA ASP A 164 10.97 -10.70 10.04
C ASP A 164 11.76 -10.30 8.79
N LYS A 165 11.15 -10.46 7.60
CA LYS A 165 11.75 -10.09 6.32
C LYS A 165 11.45 -8.66 5.89
N GLN A 166 10.50 -8.00 6.55
CA GLN A 166 9.90 -6.73 6.16
C GLN A 166 9.36 -6.72 4.72
N LYS A 167 8.78 -7.85 4.28
CA LYS A 167 8.25 -8.03 2.92
C LYS A 167 6.78 -8.41 2.93
N TYR A 168 6.07 -7.99 1.90
CA TYR A 168 4.77 -8.57 1.58
C TYR A 168 4.97 -9.95 0.96
N GLN A 169 4.10 -10.89 1.31
CA GLN A 169 4.06 -12.21 0.70
C GLN A 169 2.70 -12.45 0.07
N LEU A 170 2.69 -12.79 -1.21
CA LEU A 170 1.51 -13.17 -1.96
C LEU A 170 1.60 -14.65 -2.32
N THR A 171 0.63 -15.44 -1.87
CA THR A 171 0.41 -16.80 -2.38
C THR A 171 -0.70 -16.74 -3.42
N LEU A 172 -0.44 -17.21 -4.64
CA LEU A 172 -1.47 -17.40 -5.67
C LEU A 172 -1.72 -18.89 -5.86
N THR A 173 -2.99 -19.28 -5.87
CA THR A 173 -3.41 -20.65 -6.18
C THR A 173 -4.00 -20.66 -7.59
N GLU A 174 -3.43 -21.47 -8.48
CA GLU A 174 -3.96 -21.75 -9.82
C GLU A 174 -5.19 -22.66 -9.75
N LYS A 175 -5.92 -22.77 -10.86
CA LYS A 175 -7.14 -23.61 -10.95
C LYS A 175 -6.91 -25.11 -10.78
N ASP A 176 -5.67 -25.57 -10.95
CA ASP A 176 -5.29 -26.96 -10.71
C ASP A 176 -4.77 -27.17 -9.26
N GLY A 177 -4.90 -26.16 -8.41
CA GLY A 177 -4.46 -26.17 -7.02
C GLY A 177 -2.97 -25.88 -6.82
N LYS A 178 -2.18 -25.70 -7.89
CA LYS A 178 -0.76 -25.34 -7.75
C LYS A 178 -0.63 -23.97 -7.09
N LYS A 179 0.30 -23.88 -6.15
CA LYS A 179 0.61 -22.64 -5.45
C LYS A 179 1.89 -22.02 -5.98
N ARG A 180 1.87 -20.70 -6.08
CA ARG A 180 3.05 -19.87 -6.34
C ARG A 180 3.20 -18.87 -5.22
N LEU A 181 4.39 -18.79 -4.67
CA LEU A 181 4.72 -17.87 -3.60
C LEU A 181 5.56 -16.73 -4.16
N TYR A 182 5.16 -15.51 -3.83
CA TYR A 182 5.84 -14.29 -4.21
C TYR A 182 6.15 -13.46 -2.98
N GLU A 183 7.29 -12.77 -2.99
CA GLU A 183 7.67 -11.82 -1.96
C GLU A 183 8.11 -10.49 -2.58
N GLY A 184 7.88 -9.39 -1.87
CA GLY A 184 8.36 -8.09 -2.34
C GLY A 184 7.88 -6.90 -1.52
N THR A 185 7.98 -5.72 -2.12
CA THR A 185 7.79 -4.42 -1.45
C THR A 185 7.14 -3.42 -2.40
N PHE A 186 6.76 -2.26 -1.86
CA PHE A 186 6.33 -1.15 -2.70
C PHE A 186 7.51 -0.66 -3.57
N SER A 187 7.38 -0.80 -4.89
CA SER A 187 8.27 -0.16 -5.86
C SER A 187 7.88 1.30 -6.11
N VAL A 188 6.62 1.63 -5.85
CA VAL A 188 6.14 3.01 -5.67
C VAL A 188 5.33 3.03 -4.37
N PRO A 189 5.71 3.85 -3.37
CA PRO A 189 5.02 3.89 -2.09
C PRO A 189 3.59 4.41 -2.24
N LEU A 190 2.77 4.18 -1.21
CA LEU A 190 1.43 4.75 -1.13
C LEU A 190 1.49 6.28 -1.19
N LYS A 191 0.76 6.86 -2.14
CA LYS A 191 0.56 8.31 -2.26
C LYS A 191 -0.91 8.62 -2.36
N LYS A 192 -1.34 9.68 -1.66
CA LYS A 192 -2.64 10.31 -1.88
C LYS A 192 -2.47 11.44 -2.89
N VAL A 193 -3.20 11.35 -4.00
CA VAL A 193 -3.17 12.36 -5.07
C VAL A 193 -4.60 12.87 -5.35
N PRO A 194 -4.80 14.15 -5.64
CA PRO A 194 -6.09 14.66 -6.10
C PRO A 194 -6.55 13.89 -7.35
N GLY A 195 -7.84 13.59 -7.44
CA GLY A 195 -8.39 12.92 -8.60
C GLY A 195 -8.50 13.83 -9.82
N ASP A 196 -8.15 13.31 -10.99
CA ASP A 196 -8.24 14.04 -12.27
C ASP A 196 -9.69 14.47 -12.56
N ASP A 197 -10.66 13.61 -12.23
CA ASP A 197 -12.09 13.87 -12.43
C ASP A 197 -12.68 14.84 -11.39
N ASN A 198 -12.13 14.82 -10.16
CA ASN A 198 -12.55 15.70 -9.07
C ASN A 198 -11.38 15.89 -8.08
N PRO A 199 -10.76 17.07 -8.01
CA PRO A 199 -9.60 17.32 -7.16
C PRO A 199 -9.90 17.26 -5.66
N ASN A 200 -11.19 17.31 -5.27
CA ASN A 200 -11.61 17.16 -3.87
C ASN A 200 -11.68 15.69 -3.44
N VAL A 201 -11.55 14.75 -4.36
CA VAL A 201 -11.50 13.32 -4.06
C VAL A 201 -10.05 12.88 -4.14
N MET A 202 -9.48 12.57 -2.97
CA MET A 202 -8.14 12.01 -2.91
C MET A 202 -8.16 10.55 -3.37
N HIS A 203 -7.17 10.17 -4.16
CA HIS A 203 -6.94 8.82 -4.66
C HIS A 203 -5.68 8.24 -4.07
N SER A 204 -5.77 7.00 -3.62
CA SER A 204 -4.65 6.17 -3.21
C SER A 204 -4.01 5.55 -4.44
N THR A 205 -2.71 5.75 -4.59
CA THR A 205 -1.91 5.18 -5.68
C THR A 205 -0.67 4.51 -5.12
N TYR A 206 -0.26 3.39 -5.70
CA TYR A 206 0.97 2.67 -5.34
C TYR A 206 1.31 1.61 -6.39
N LYS A 207 2.52 1.06 -6.30
CA LYS A 207 2.89 -0.19 -6.98
C LYS A 207 3.54 -1.13 -5.98
N LEU A 208 2.90 -2.27 -5.74
CA LEU A 208 3.46 -3.37 -4.96
C LEU A 208 4.04 -4.39 -5.94
N SER A 209 5.37 -4.55 -5.92
CA SER A 209 6.10 -5.45 -6.81
C SER A 209 6.49 -6.71 -6.05
N LEU A 210 6.11 -7.87 -6.57
CA LEU A 210 6.23 -9.17 -5.91
C LEU A 210 6.92 -10.15 -6.86
N ALA A 211 8.13 -10.57 -6.51
CA ALA A 211 8.91 -11.54 -7.29
C ALA A 211 8.66 -12.96 -6.77
N MET A 212 8.60 -13.93 -7.67
CA MET A 212 8.39 -15.33 -7.30
C MET A 212 9.57 -15.83 -6.48
N VAL A 213 9.26 -16.50 -5.37
CA VAL A 213 10.24 -17.21 -4.55
C VAL A 213 10.05 -18.73 -4.65
N GLU A 214 8.80 -19.18 -4.87
CA GLU A 214 8.51 -20.59 -5.08
C GLU A 214 7.45 -20.79 -6.19
N PRO A 215 7.70 -21.70 -7.16
CA PRO A 215 8.94 -22.46 -7.35
C PRO A 215 10.11 -21.60 -7.90
N ALA A 216 11.32 -21.78 -7.38
CA ALA A 216 12.46 -20.89 -7.63
C ALA A 216 12.94 -20.81 -9.09
N ASP A 217 12.82 -21.89 -9.86
CA ASP A 217 13.32 -21.97 -11.24
C ASP A 217 12.25 -21.66 -12.31
N GLU A 218 11.03 -21.33 -11.89
CA GLU A 218 9.96 -20.99 -12.82
C GLU A 218 10.14 -19.58 -13.37
N LYS A 219 10.07 -19.48 -14.70
CA LYS A 219 10.26 -18.21 -15.42
C LYS A 219 8.93 -17.61 -15.86
N LYS A 220 7.86 -18.41 -15.95
CA LYS A 220 6.53 -17.92 -16.28
C LYS A 220 5.87 -17.29 -15.07
N HIS A 221 5.22 -16.15 -15.27
CA HIS A 221 4.57 -15.36 -14.22
C HIS A 221 5.51 -15.13 -13.03
N ALA A 222 6.80 -14.95 -13.28
CA ALA A 222 7.86 -14.80 -12.29
C ALA A 222 7.73 -13.50 -11.45
N GLN A 223 6.93 -12.53 -11.90
CA GLN A 223 6.62 -11.35 -11.10
C GLN A 223 5.16 -10.93 -11.27
N ILE A 224 4.58 -10.48 -10.16
CA ILE A 224 3.28 -9.84 -10.09
C ILE A 224 3.45 -8.40 -9.64
N ILE A 225 2.75 -7.47 -10.29
CA ILE A 225 2.64 -6.10 -9.81
C ILE A 225 1.17 -5.78 -9.56
N LEU A 226 0.86 -5.38 -8.32
CA LEU A 226 -0.42 -4.76 -7.98
C LEU A 226 -0.23 -3.25 -8.09
N ASN A 227 -0.75 -2.69 -9.18
CA ASN A 227 -0.56 -1.29 -9.55
C ASN A 227 -1.85 -0.50 -9.34
N GLN A 228 -2.00 0.12 -8.18
CA GLN A 228 -3.16 0.95 -7.84
C GLN A 228 -3.03 2.32 -8.51
N GLN A 229 -3.99 2.64 -9.37
CA GLN A 229 -3.99 3.87 -10.17
C GLN A 229 -4.86 4.95 -9.55
N ASN A 230 -5.95 4.56 -8.89
CA ASN A 230 -6.84 5.42 -8.11
C ASN A 230 -7.74 4.51 -7.25
N ASN A 231 -8.69 5.07 -6.49
CA ASN A 231 -9.50 4.25 -5.57
C ASN A 231 -10.48 3.25 -6.25
N ASP A 232 -10.76 3.39 -7.54
CA ASP A 232 -11.67 2.53 -8.31
C ASP A 232 -10.98 1.61 -9.33
N ARG A 233 -9.65 1.67 -9.44
CA ARG A 233 -8.87 0.95 -10.45
C ARG A 233 -7.49 0.54 -9.92
N TYR A 234 -7.22 -0.77 -9.99
CA TYR A 234 -5.86 -1.30 -9.93
C TYR A 234 -5.61 -2.28 -11.06
N MET A 235 -4.37 -2.35 -11.52
CA MET A 235 -3.93 -3.30 -12.54
C MET A 235 -3.24 -4.48 -11.86
N PHE A 236 -3.67 -5.69 -12.18
CA PHE A 236 -2.95 -6.91 -11.81
C PHE A 236 -2.08 -7.28 -12.99
N GLU A 237 -0.79 -6.95 -12.91
CA GLU A 237 0.16 -7.12 -14.00
C GLU A 237 0.96 -8.41 -13.79
N ILE A 238 1.11 -9.19 -14.87
CA ILE A 238 1.77 -10.50 -14.84
C ILE A 238 2.98 -10.44 -15.76
N TYR A 239 4.14 -10.86 -15.26
CA TYR A 239 5.42 -10.79 -15.98
C TYR A 239 6.10 -12.15 -16.02
N ASP A 240 6.67 -12.49 -17.17
CA ASP A 240 7.61 -13.61 -17.30
C ASP A 240 9.04 -13.09 -17.15
N LEU A 241 9.94 -13.91 -16.61
CA LEU A 241 11.38 -13.69 -16.65
C LEU A 241 11.93 -14.16 -18.00
N ARG A 242 12.57 -13.26 -18.74
CA ARG A 242 13.21 -13.50 -20.03
C ARG A 242 14.67 -13.06 -19.98
N GLY A 243 15.57 -14.04 -19.95
CA GLY A 243 16.96 -13.79 -19.57
C GLY A 243 16.98 -13.19 -18.17
N ASP A 244 17.53 -11.98 -18.06
CA ASP A 244 17.66 -11.24 -16.80
C ASP A 244 16.60 -10.13 -16.64
N SER A 245 15.58 -10.09 -17.50
CA SER A 245 14.57 -9.02 -17.53
C SER A 245 13.14 -9.54 -17.43
N TYR A 246 12.27 -8.76 -16.78
CA TYR A 246 10.85 -9.05 -16.73
C TYR A 246 10.12 -8.50 -17.97
N ALA A 247 9.36 -9.35 -18.63
CA ALA A 247 8.50 -8.98 -19.76
C ALA A 247 7.04 -9.16 -19.38
N ARG A 248 6.25 -8.08 -19.45
CA ARG A 248 4.81 -8.13 -19.14
C ARG A 248 4.09 -9.00 -20.17
N ILE A 249 3.40 -10.04 -19.72
CA ILE A 249 2.68 -10.98 -20.59
C ILE A 249 1.17 -10.77 -20.57
N ASP A 250 0.63 -10.22 -19.49
CA ASP A 250 -0.78 -9.80 -19.43
C ASP A 250 -1.00 -8.75 -18.34
N THR A 251 -2.18 -8.17 -18.34
CA THR A 251 -2.69 -7.28 -17.32
C THR A 251 -4.19 -7.51 -17.17
N ILE A 252 -4.64 -7.80 -15.95
CA ILE A 252 -6.07 -7.71 -15.62
C ILE A 252 -6.35 -6.25 -15.28
N ASN A 253 -7.10 -5.58 -16.15
CA ASN A 253 -7.57 -4.22 -15.90
C ASN A 253 -8.83 -4.30 -15.04
N THR A 254 -8.76 -3.90 -13.77
CA THR A 254 -9.92 -3.98 -12.88
C THR A 254 -10.64 -2.64 -12.75
N ARG A 255 -11.93 -2.72 -12.40
CA ARG A 255 -12.79 -1.65 -11.93
C ARG A 255 -13.59 -2.17 -10.75
N ARG A 256 -13.74 -1.33 -9.73
CA ARG A 256 -14.56 -1.68 -8.55
C ARG A 256 -16.03 -1.86 -8.94
N LYS A 257 -16.69 -2.87 -8.38
CA LYS A 257 -18.14 -3.06 -8.48
C LYS A 257 -18.86 -2.45 -7.29
N GLY A 258 -20.04 -1.86 -7.53
CA GLY A 258 -20.85 -1.24 -6.47
C GLY A 258 -20.23 0.07 -5.94
N THR A 259 -21.08 1.00 -5.49
CA THR A 259 -20.73 2.42 -5.29
C THR A 259 -19.77 2.72 -4.12
N SER A 260 -18.80 3.62 -4.43
CA SER A 260 -18.32 4.77 -3.63
C SER A 260 -17.19 4.66 -2.57
N PHE A 261 -16.49 3.53 -2.37
CA PHE A 261 -15.15 3.64 -1.75
C PHE A 261 -14.23 4.58 -2.52
N ALA A 262 -14.51 4.74 -3.83
CA ALA A 262 -13.78 5.61 -4.72
C ALA A 262 -14.08 7.11 -4.61
N LYS A 263 -15.14 7.51 -3.88
CA LYS A 263 -15.58 8.93 -3.88
C LYS A 263 -15.43 9.64 -2.53
N SER A 264 -15.06 8.96 -1.45
CA SER A 264 -14.85 9.61 -0.15
C SER A 264 -13.69 8.95 0.60
N ASP A 265 -12.51 9.54 0.49
CA ASP A 265 -11.34 9.21 1.29
C ASP A 265 -11.14 10.20 2.46
N SER A 266 -12.05 11.16 2.63
CA SER A 266 -12.10 12.04 3.79
C SER A 266 -12.84 11.34 4.92
N ASP A 267 -12.13 11.13 6.03
CA ASP A 267 -12.60 10.66 7.34
C ASP A 267 -13.89 9.82 7.32
N TYR A 268 -13.75 8.49 7.40
CA TYR A 268 -14.89 7.58 7.43
C TYR A 268 -15.86 7.86 8.59
N GLY A 269 -15.42 8.64 9.59
CA GLY A 269 -16.25 9.18 10.66
C GLY A 269 -17.03 8.07 11.36
N GLU A 270 -18.35 8.25 11.43
CA GLU A 270 -19.26 7.27 12.04
C GLU A 270 -19.29 5.93 11.31
N LYS A 271 -18.90 5.89 10.02
CA LYS A 271 -18.83 4.65 9.22
C LYS A 271 -17.46 3.98 9.28
N THR A 272 -16.58 4.35 10.20
CA THR A 272 -15.28 3.68 10.33
C THR A 272 -15.47 2.22 10.76
N CYS A 273 -14.80 1.30 10.05
CA CYS A 273 -14.74 -0.11 10.37
C CYS A 273 -14.10 -0.32 11.75
N VAL A 274 -14.82 -0.95 12.66
CA VAL A 274 -14.39 -1.20 14.06
C VAL A 274 -13.13 -2.09 14.16
N ILE A 275 -12.80 -2.83 13.10
CA ILE A 275 -11.66 -3.76 13.07
C ILE A 275 -10.48 -3.16 12.32
N SER A 276 -10.65 -2.83 11.04
CA SER A 276 -9.53 -2.42 10.18
C SER A 276 -9.28 -0.90 10.20
N GLY A 277 -10.24 -0.10 10.68
CA GLY A 277 -10.20 1.35 10.56
C GLY A 277 -10.52 1.91 9.16
N GLY A 278 -10.87 1.04 8.19
CA GLY A 278 -11.28 1.45 6.83
C GLY A 278 -12.74 1.90 6.75
N LEU A 279 -13.25 2.24 5.56
CA LEU A 279 -14.68 2.55 5.39
C LEU A 279 -15.54 1.29 5.63
N GLY A 280 -16.46 1.39 6.56
CA GLY A 280 -17.47 0.40 6.84
C GLY A 280 -18.63 0.48 5.85
N THR A 281 -19.05 -0.70 5.38
CA THR A 281 -20.10 -0.87 4.36
C THR A 281 -21.31 -1.61 4.88
N SER A 282 -21.17 -2.30 6.00
CA SER A 282 -22.26 -3.03 6.63
C SER A 282 -22.24 -2.83 8.14
N GLN A 283 -23.43 -2.83 8.73
CA GLN A 283 -23.62 -2.60 10.17
C GLN A 283 -23.70 -3.94 10.92
N VAL A 284 -23.08 -3.99 12.09
CA VAL A 284 -23.18 -5.07 13.09
C VAL A 284 -23.71 -4.46 14.38
N THR A 285 -24.39 -5.26 15.21
CA THR A 285 -24.97 -4.79 16.47
C THR A 285 -24.49 -5.65 17.62
N TYR A 286 -24.05 -5.02 18.71
CA TYR A 286 -23.68 -5.70 19.94
C TYR A 286 -24.20 -4.91 21.14
N GLN A 287 -24.89 -5.58 22.07
CA GLN A 287 -25.47 -4.96 23.28
C GLN A 287 -26.27 -3.67 23.00
N GLY A 288 -27.08 -3.67 21.93
CA GLY A 288 -27.91 -2.52 21.53
C GLY A 288 -27.15 -1.36 20.89
N LYS A 289 -25.82 -1.45 20.73
CA LYS A 289 -24.99 -0.48 20.01
C LYS A 289 -24.67 -0.97 18.61
N SER A 290 -24.60 -0.04 17.67
CA SER A 290 -24.30 -0.34 16.28
C SER A 290 -22.87 0.04 15.92
N TYR A 291 -22.20 -0.84 15.18
CA TYR A 291 -20.83 -0.67 14.70
C TYR A 291 -20.78 -0.97 13.20
N TRP A 292 -19.75 -0.48 12.52
CA TRP A 292 -19.56 -0.71 11.08
C TRP A 292 -18.40 -1.68 10.82
N VAL A 293 -18.52 -2.48 9.77
CA VAL A 293 -17.47 -3.37 9.26
C VAL A 293 -17.35 -3.25 7.73
N CYS A 294 -16.14 -3.40 7.20
CA CYS A 294 -15.84 -3.15 5.78
C CYS A 294 -16.07 -4.36 4.86
N CYS A 295 -16.05 -5.58 5.39
CA CYS A 295 -16.24 -6.81 4.61
C CYS A 295 -16.77 -7.97 5.48
N SER A 296 -17.11 -9.08 4.83
CA SER A 296 -17.57 -10.32 5.49
C SER A 296 -16.52 -10.92 6.44
N GLY A 297 -15.23 -10.76 6.15
CA GLY A 297 -14.14 -11.16 7.04
C GLY A 297 -14.15 -10.42 8.37
N CYS A 298 -14.29 -9.10 8.33
CA CYS A 298 -14.45 -8.28 9.54
C CYS A 298 -15.72 -8.64 10.30
N ARG A 299 -16.85 -8.90 9.61
CA ARG A 299 -18.07 -9.36 10.29
C ARG A 299 -17.83 -10.64 11.09
N LYS A 300 -17.24 -11.67 10.47
CA LYS A 300 -16.93 -12.93 11.15
C LYS A 300 -16.01 -12.74 12.36
N ALA A 301 -15.00 -11.88 12.23
CA ALA A 301 -14.08 -11.57 13.33
C ALA A 301 -14.79 -10.80 14.46
N PHE A 302 -15.70 -9.88 14.14
CA PHE A 302 -16.51 -9.15 15.11
C PHE A 302 -17.45 -10.10 15.86
N ASP A 303 -18.21 -10.92 15.14
CA ASP A 303 -19.18 -11.85 15.72
C ASP A 303 -18.50 -12.88 16.66
N ALA A 304 -17.26 -13.26 16.38
CA ALA A 304 -16.49 -14.19 17.21
C ALA A 304 -16.00 -13.58 18.53
N ASN A 305 -15.62 -12.29 18.54
CA ASN A 305 -15.14 -11.61 19.75
C ASN A 305 -15.40 -10.10 19.72
N PRO A 306 -16.66 -9.66 19.90
CA PRO A 306 -17.04 -8.27 19.70
C PRO A 306 -16.39 -7.34 20.73
N GLU A 307 -16.27 -7.79 21.98
CA GLU A 307 -15.70 -7.00 23.08
C GLU A 307 -14.24 -6.61 22.83
N LYS A 308 -13.43 -7.56 22.31
CA LYS A 308 -12.04 -7.30 21.93
C LYS A 308 -11.93 -6.17 20.92
N TRP A 309 -12.73 -6.23 19.85
CA TRP A 309 -12.67 -5.26 18.77
C TRP A 309 -13.20 -3.90 19.17
N ILE A 310 -14.29 -3.86 19.95
CA ILE A 310 -14.83 -2.61 20.51
C ILE A 310 -13.79 -1.94 21.42
N ALA A 311 -13.14 -2.71 22.30
CA ALA A 311 -12.10 -2.17 23.18
C ALA A 311 -10.91 -1.58 22.38
N LYS A 312 -10.42 -2.30 21.36
CA LYS A 312 -9.35 -1.79 20.48
C LYS A 312 -9.78 -0.52 19.73
N TYR A 313 -11.00 -0.49 19.21
CA TYR A 313 -11.54 0.66 18.49
C TYR A 313 -11.64 1.91 19.37
N GLU A 314 -12.18 1.78 20.58
CA GLU A 314 -12.27 2.89 21.54
C GLU A 314 -10.88 3.36 22.01
N ALA A 315 -9.94 2.44 22.20
CA ALA A 315 -8.55 2.79 22.52
C ALA A 315 -7.89 3.59 21.39
N ASN A 316 -8.11 3.18 20.14
CA ASN A 316 -7.57 3.89 18.97
C ASN A 316 -8.21 5.28 18.81
N LYS A 317 -9.54 5.41 18.99
CA LYS A 317 -10.22 6.71 19.00
C LYS A 317 -9.64 7.68 20.03
N LYS A 318 -9.38 7.19 21.25
CA LYS A 318 -8.78 8.02 22.32
C LYS A 318 -7.36 8.45 21.99
N LYS A 319 -6.56 7.60 21.32
CA LYS A 319 -5.21 7.97 20.87
C LYS A 319 -5.27 9.09 19.84
N THR A 320 -6.15 8.96 18.83
CA THR A 320 -6.31 9.97 17.77
C THR A 320 -6.90 11.27 18.29
N ALA A 321 -7.79 11.24 19.29
CA ALA A 321 -8.38 12.45 19.88
C ALA A 321 -7.42 13.22 20.81
N ASN A 322 -6.34 12.58 21.26
CA ASN A 322 -5.33 13.17 22.16
C ASN A 322 -4.03 13.54 21.44
N GLN A 323 -3.98 13.40 20.12
CA GLN A 323 -2.89 13.82 19.22
C GLN A 323 -3.31 15.09 18.49
#